data_AF-A0A9P8ZHX2-F1
#
_entry.id   AF-A0A9P8ZHX2-F1
#
_cell.length_a   1.000
_cell.length_b   1.000
_cell.length_c   1.000
_cell.angle_alpha   90.00
_cell.angle_beta   90.00
_cell.angle_gamma   90.00
#
_symmetry.space_group_name_H-M   'P 1'
#
loop_
_entity.id
_entity.type
_entity.pdbx_description
1 polymer ?
#
loop_
_entity_poly.entity_id
_entity_poly.type
_entity_poly.pdbx_seq_one_letter_code
_entity_poly.pdbx_strand_id
1 'polypeptide(L)'
;MYRTLILQEGRYPLPDPTKYTEYEKRYPPDRYGEELGRNARLFRIYHDRVTEKDEDLVQGWHETLNVLLVFAGLFSAVLTAFLIESYFNRSKQLQPDYTETTAVAVLAVLAELQGTNSSTSATVHPHFAPTTDARWINGLWFTSLMLALIVSLLAILVKQWMVQYTSLMRSSAGDAKRWACRHFALRDGLSTWGIEPFISLLAVLLHIALFLFFVGLVTFLRSLDSIIFYVSIVMSAATASFYLTSTVAPMIWTACPSRTPLLRQLENV
;
A
#
# COMPACT_ATOMS: atom_id res chain seq x y z
N MET A 1 -50.55 39.23 -12.70
CA MET A 1 -51.15 37.92 -12.34
C MET A 1 -50.14 36.91 -11.75
N TYR A 2 -48.83 37.04 -11.99
CA TYR A 2 -47.81 36.17 -11.36
C TYR A 2 -47.47 36.53 -9.89
N ARG A 3 -47.70 37.79 -9.48
CA ARG A 3 -47.37 38.29 -8.13
C ARG A 3 -48.30 37.76 -7.02
N THR A 4 -49.48 37.27 -7.38
CA THR A 4 -50.49 36.73 -6.46
C THR A 4 -50.32 35.23 -6.19
N LEU A 5 -49.64 34.49 -7.07
CA LEU A 5 -49.32 33.07 -6.85
C LEU A 5 -48.21 32.89 -5.79
N ILE A 6 -47.22 33.79 -5.78
CA ILE A 6 -46.13 33.78 -4.78
C ILE A 6 -46.66 34.05 -3.35
N LEU A 7 -47.76 34.80 -3.20
CA LEU A 7 -48.39 35.05 -1.90
C LEU A 7 -49.28 33.89 -1.40
N GLN A 8 -49.46 32.84 -2.19
CA GLN A 8 -50.22 31.64 -1.80
C GLN A 8 -49.32 30.48 -1.35
N GLU A 9 -48.00 30.57 -1.55
CA GLU A 9 -47.02 29.54 -1.17
C GLU A 9 -46.91 29.32 0.36
N GLY A 10 -47.33 30.28 1.18
CA GLY A 10 -47.34 30.14 2.64
C GLY A 10 -48.56 29.45 3.26
N ARG A 11 -49.45 28.83 2.45
CA ARG A 11 -50.79 28.39 2.90
C ARG A 11 -51.00 26.88 3.06
N TYR A 12 -49.99 26.04 2.89
CA TYR A 12 -50.13 24.62 3.24
C TYR A 12 -49.72 24.44 4.70
N PRO A 13 -50.66 24.13 5.61
CA PRO A 13 -50.33 23.90 7.00
C PRO A 13 -49.41 22.69 7.10
N LEU A 14 -48.38 22.79 7.94
CA LEU A 14 -47.57 21.64 8.31
C LEU A 14 -48.48 20.54 8.87
N PRO A 15 -48.15 19.25 8.64
CA PRO A 15 -48.91 18.17 9.23
C PRO A 15 -48.93 18.29 10.76
N ASP A 16 -49.99 17.82 11.39
CA ASP A 16 -50.15 17.88 12.85
C ASP A 16 -48.99 17.12 13.54
N PRO A 17 -48.20 17.76 14.42
CA PRO A 17 -47.06 17.13 15.09
C PRO A 17 -47.45 15.94 15.97
N THR A 18 -48.72 15.84 16.38
CA THR A 18 -49.23 14.67 17.12
C THR A 18 -49.33 13.41 16.27
N LYS A 19 -49.33 13.56 14.93
CA LYS A 19 -49.39 12.48 13.95
C LYS A 19 -48.03 12.13 13.35
N TYR A 20 -46.96 12.76 13.82
CA TYR A 20 -45.61 12.53 13.28
C TYR A 20 -45.14 11.10 13.57
N THR A 21 -44.67 10.45 12.50
CA THR A 21 -43.87 9.24 12.59
C THR A 21 -42.56 9.51 13.35
N GLU A 22 -41.89 8.48 13.88
CA GLU A 22 -40.57 8.61 14.51
C GLU A 22 -39.54 9.32 13.60
N TYR A 23 -39.65 9.08 12.29
CA TYR A 23 -38.83 9.75 11.29
C TYR A 23 -39.12 11.26 11.19
N GLU A 24 -40.39 11.67 11.23
CA GLU A 24 -40.80 13.08 11.22
C GLU A 24 -40.54 13.78 12.57
N LYS A 25 -40.52 13.03 13.68
CA LYS A 25 -40.04 13.55 14.96
C LYS A 25 -38.54 13.84 14.91
N ARG A 26 -37.74 12.94 14.33
CA ARG A 26 -36.28 13.12 14.16
C ARG A 26 -35.94 14.21 13.15
N TYR A 27 -36.70 14.27 12.05
CA TYR A 27 -36.54 15.23 10.97
C TYR A 27 -37.90 15.87 10.64
N PRO A 28 -38.28 16.98 11.30
CA PRO A 28 -39.56 17.64 11.06
C PRO A 28 -39.66 18.13 9.61
N PRO A 29 -40.86 18.10 8.99
CA PRO A 29 -41.09 18.67 7.67
C PRO A 29 -40.78 20.17 7.68
N ASP A 30 -40.09 20.64 6.65
CA ASP A 30 -39.84 22.07 6.49
C ASP A 30 -41.12 22.77 6.01
N ARG A 31 -41.14 24.10 6.15
CA ARG A 31 -42.20 24.89 5.54
C ARG A 31 -42.05 24.86 4.03
N TYR A 32 -43.18 24.90 3.33
CA TYR A 32 -43.19 25.02 1.88
C TYR A 32 -42.33 26.22 1.43
N GLY A 33 -41.36 25.97 0.53
CA GLY A 33 -40.38 26.96 0.08
C GLY A 33 -39.08 27.04 0.90
N GLU A 34 -39.03 26.45 2.10
CA GLU A 34 -37.83 26.41 2.96
C GLU A 34 -37.04 25.08 2.84
N GLU A 35 -37.48 24.16 1.98
CA GLU A 35 -36.88 22.82 1.74
C GLU A 35 -35.42 22.85 1.24
N LEU A 36 -34.93 23.99 0.74
CA LEU A 36 -33.52 24.23 0.36
C LEU A 36 -32.84 25.31 1.20
N GLY A 37 -33.47 25.67 2.33
CA GLY A 37 -32.97 26.58 3.33
C GLY A 37 -31.66 26.12 3.98
N ARG A 38 -31.07 26.99 4.79
CA ARG A 38 -29.75 26.75 5.41
C ARG A 38 -29.70 25.49 6.27
N ASN A 39 -30.81 25.18 6.95
CA ASN A 39 -30.95 24.02 7.83
C ASN A 39 -32.12 23.11 7.42
N ALA A 40 -32.40 23.07 6.12
CA ALA A 40 -33.46 22.23 5.59
C ALA A 40 -33.29 20.77 6.01
N ARG A 41 -34.41 20.09 6.22
CA ARG A 41 -34.57 18.68 6.54
C ARG A 41 -33.68 17.81 5.66
N LEU A 42 -33.64 18.08 4.36
CA LEU A 42 -32.82 17.34 3.39
C LEU A 42 -31.33 17.34 3.78
N PHE A 43 -30.75 18.49 4.12
CA PHE A 43 -29.32 18.58 4.46
C PHE A 43 -29.01 17.92 5.80
N ARG A 44 -29.95 17.92 6.75
CA ARG A 44 -29.82 17.22 8.03
C ARG A 44 -29.87 15.71 7.85
N ILE A 45 -30.79 15.21 7.04
CA ILE A 45 -30.87 13.79 6.69
C ILE A 45 -29.60 13.37 5.94
N TYR A 46 -29.16 14.18 4.98
CA TYR A 46 -27.93 13.94 4.22
C TYR A 46 -26.73 13.85 5.15
N HIS A 47 -26.57 14.81 6.06
CA HIS A 47 -25.51 14.81 7.07
C HIS A 47 -25.48 13.50 7.84
N ASP A 48 -26.57 13.13 8.53
CA ASP A 48 -26.61 11.93 9.36
C ASP A 48 -26.31 10.64 8.56
N ARG A 49 -26.85 10.52 7.34
CA ARG A 49 -26.63 9.34 6.49
C ARG A 49 -25.22 9.24 5.94
N VAL A 50 -24.61 10.38 5.64
CA VAL A 50 -23.31 10.42 4.98
C VAL A 50 -22.18 10.34 5.99
N THR A 51 -22.34 10.92 7.18
CA THR A 51 -21.35 10.76 8.25
C THR A 51 -21.15 9.30 8.61
N GLU A 52 -22.23 8.53 8.79
CA GLU A 52 -22.16 7.08 9.06
C GLU A 52 -21.40 6.36 7.94
N LYS A 53 -21.78 6.60 6.68
CA LYS A 53 -21.16 5.94 5.53
C LYS A 53 -19.69 6.32 5.32
N ASP A 54 -19.32 7.59 5.50
CA ASP A 54 -17.93 8.02 5.35
C ASP A 54 -17.04 7.55 6.50
N GLU A 55 -17.58 7.44 7.71
CA GLU A 55 -16.83 6.84 8.83
C GLU A 55 -16.47 5.38 8.53
N ASP A 56 -17.42 4.58 8.03
CA ASP A 56 -17.17 3.19 7.61
C ASP A 56 -16.12 3.11 6.49
N LEU A 57 -16.23 3.96 5.46
CA LEU A 57 -15.31 3.97 4.32
C LEU A 57 -13.88 4.37 4.74
N VAL A 58 -13.75 5.45 5.51
CA VAL A 58 -12.44 5.92 5.99
C VAL A 58 -11.83 4.92 6.97
N GLN A 59 -12.64 4.28 7.82
CA GLN A 59 -12.17 3.21 8.70
C GLN A 59 -11.60 2.04 7.90
N GLY A 60 -12.30 1.56 6.87
CA GLY A 60 -11.79 0.47 6.03
C GLY A 60 -10.47 0.80 5.33
N TRP A 61 -10.32 2.04 4.84
CA TRP A 61 -9.03 2.51 4.29
C TRP A 61 -7.94 2.59 5.36
N HIS A 62 -8.26 3.06 6.56
CA HIS A 62 -7.31 3.14 7.66
C HIS A 62 -6.80 1.77 8.11
N GLU A 63 -7.70 0.79 8.21
CA GLU A 63 -7.38 -0.61 8.52
C GLU A 63 -6.50 -1.22 7.42
N THR A 64 -6.84 -1.01 6.16
CA THR A 64 -6.02 -1.46 5.02
C THR A 64 -4.62 -0.87 5.11
N LEU A 65 -4.49 0.46 5.23
CA LEU A 65 -3.19 1.13 5.33
C LEU A 65 -2.38 0.64 6.54
N ASN A 66 -3.01 0.38 7.68
CA ASN A 66 -2.37 -0.22 8.86
C ASN A 66 -1.71 -1.56 8.53
N VAL A 67 -2.43 -2.45 7.84
CA VAL A 67 -1.91 -3.76 7.45
C VAL A 67 -0.71 -3.59 6.51
N LEU A 68 -0.80 -2.70 5.51
CA LEU A 68 0.33 -2.41 4.61
C LEU A 68 1.56 -1.91 5.38
N LEU A 69 1.37 -1.00 6.34
CA LEU A 69 2.45 -0.41 7.15
C LEU A 69 3.16 -1.43 8.02
N VAL A 70 2.39 -2.26 8.73
CA VAL A 70 2.94 -3.34 9.56
C VAL A 70 3.69 -4.35 8.69
N PHE A 71 3.09 -4.75 7.58
CA PHE A 71 3.73 -5.68 6.65
C PHE A 71 5.01 -5.09 6.06
N ALA A 72 5.00 -3.84 5.59
CA ALA A 72 6.18 -3.18 5.02
C ALA A 72 7.31 -3.06 6.06
N GLY A 73 7.00 -2.76 7.31
CA GLY A 73 7.98 -2.69 8.40
C GLY A 73 8.62 -4.06 8.70
N LEU A 74 7.79 -5.09 8.88
CA LEU A 74 8.26 -6.46 9.14
C LEU A 74 9.07 -7.02 7.96
N PHE A 75 8.57 -6.82 6.74
CA PHE A 75 9.25 -7.22 5.52
C PHE A 75 10.60 -6.52 5.38
N SER A 76 10.66 -5.21 5.64
CA SER A 76 11.92 -4.44 5.60
C SER A 76 12.93 -4.96 6.63
N ALA A 77 12.48 -5.32 7.85
CA ALA A 77 13.36 -5.86 8.88
C ALA A 77 13.97 -7.22 8.47
N VAL A 78 13.12 -8.14 8.00
CA VAL A 78 13.56 -9.45 7.52
C VAL A 78 14.51 -9.30 6.32
N LEU A 79 14.15 -8.46 5.35
CA LEU A 79 14.96 -8.18 4.16
C LEU A 79 16.32 -7.56 4.52
N THR A 80 16.36 -6.69 5.53
CA THR A 80 17.61 -6.08 6.01
C THR A 80 18.57 -7.15 6.57
N ALA A 81 18.07 -8.17 7.27
CA ALA A 81 18.90 -9.28 7.75
C ALA A 81 19.55 -10.03 6.57
N PHE A 82 18.79 -10.33 5.51
CA PHE A 82 19.33 -10.95 4.30
C PHE A 82 20.31 -10.04 3.55
N LEU A 83 20.04 -8.73 3.49
CA LEU A 83 20.95 -7.76 2.88
C LEU A 83 22.28 -7.70 3.64
N ILE A 84 22.27 -7.71 4.97
CA ILE A 84 23.49 -7.76 5.79
C ILE A 84 24.26 -9.05 5.51
N GLU A 85 23.57 -10.20 5.49
CA GLU A 85 24.20 -11.50 5.23
C GLU A 85 24.81 -11.59 3.82
N SER A 86 24.12 -11.07 2.80
CA SER A 86 24.65 -11.00 1.43
C SER A 86 25.82 -10.02 1.34
N TYR A 87 25.73 -8.87 2.01
CA TYR A 87 26.85 -7.94 2.08
C TYR A 87 28.05 -8.60 2.77
N PHE A 88 27.88 -9.29 3.89
CA PHE A 88 28.98 -9.94 4.60
C PHE A 88 29.60 -11.10 3.80
N ASN A 89 28.80 -12.02 3.27
CA ASN A 89 29.29 -13.21 2.58
C ASN A 89 29.76 -12.95 1.14
N ARG A 90 29.12 -12.00 0.42
CA ARG A 90 29.45 -11.71 -0.99
C ARG A 90 30.12 -10.37 -1.23
N SER A 91 30.12 -9.39 -0.31
CA SER A 91 30.97 -8.20 -0.48
C SER A 91 32.46 -8.52 -0.29
N LYS A 92 32.81 -9.72 0.21
CA LYS A 92 34.13 -10.34 -0.03
C LYS A 92 34.46 -10.55 -1.50
N GLN A 93 33.53 -10.30 -2.44
CA GLN A 93 33.74 -10.25 -3.90
C GLN A 93 33.50 -8.84 -4.50
N LEU A 94 33.14 -7.82 -3.70
CA LEU A 94 33.11 -6.41 -4.13
C LEU A 94 34.26 -5.54 -3.57
N GLN A 95 34.83 -5.90 -2.42
CA GLN A 95 36.08 -5.32 -1.91
C GLN A 95 37.15 -6.41 -1.76
N PRO A 96 38.41 -6.17 -2.14
CA PRO A 96 39.48 -7.16 -2.06
C PRO A 96 39.61 -7.66 -0.62
N ASP A 97 39.40 -8.96 -0.43
CA ASP A 97 39.64 -9.59 0.87
C ASP A 97 41.15 -9.65 1.11
N TYR A 98 41.63 -8.77 2.00
CA TYR A 98 43.03 -8.76 2.41
C TYR A 98 43.43 -10.05 3.12
N THR A 99 42.49 -10.87 3.61
CA THR A 99 42.79 -12.12 4.33
C THR A 99 43.11 -13.29 3.40
N GLU A 100 42.38 -13.46 2.30
CA GLU A 100 42.75 -14.48 1.29
C GLU A 100 43.98 -14.06 0.48
N THR A 101 44.13 -12.77 0.17
CA THR A 101 45.35 -12.28 -0.49
C THR A 101 46.57 -12.37 0.41
N THR A 102 46.45 -12.13 1.72
CA THR A 102 47.56 -12.41 2.65
C THR A 102 47.80 -13.91 2.82
N ALA A 103 46.78 -14.76 2.84
CA ALA A 103 46.98 -16.21 2.91
C ALA A 103 47.72 -16.74 1.67
N VAL A 104 47.33 -16.30 0.46
CA VAL A 104 48.01 -16.64 -0.80
C VAL A 104 49.42 -16.04 -0.86
N ALA A 105 49.61 -14.79 -0.41
CA ALA A 105 50.93 -14.16 -0.35
C ALA A 105 51.85 -14.86 0.66
N VAL A 106 51.33 -15.25 1.83
CA VAL A 106 52.09 -16.01 2.83
C VAL A 106 52.43 -17.40 2.31
N LEU A 107 51.52 -18.08 1.61
CA LEU A 107 51.81 -19.38 0.98
C LEU A 107 52.89 -19.26 -0.11
N ALA A 108 52.84 -18.19 -0.92
CA ALA A 108 53.84 -17.90 -1.95
C ALA A 108 55.22 -17.62 -1.32
N VAL A 109 55.28 -16.82 -0.26
CA VAL A 109 56.52 -16.54 0.49
C VAL A 109 57.06 -17.81 1.16
N LEU A 110 56.20 -18.66 1.73
CA LEU A 110 56.61 -19.95 2.30
C LEU A 110 57.16 -20.92 1.24
N ALA A 111 56.61 -20.89 0.02
CA ALA A 111 57.11 -21.69 -1.11
C ALA A 111 58.46 -21.21 -1.65
N GLU A 112 58.70 -19.89 -1.65
CA GLU A 112 60.02 -19.31 -1.97
C GLU A 112 61.07 -19.67 -0.91
N LEU A 113 60.70 -19.63 0.38
CA LEU A 113 61.60 -20.00 1.49
C LEU A 113 61.97 -21.49 1.51
N GLN A 114 61.15 -22.37 0.92
CA GLN A 114 61.41 -23.81 0.81
C GLN A 114 62.32 -24.20 -0.38
N GLY A 115 62.88 -23.23 -1.11
CA GLY A 115 63.99 -23.47 -2.04
C GLY A 115 63.59 -23.94 -3.45
N THR A 116 62.34 -23.70 -3.86
CA THR A 116 61.99 -23.84 -5.28
C THR A 116 62.40 -22.55 -5.99
N ASN A 117 63.58 -22.58 -6.64
CA ASN A 117 64.10 -21.47 -7.45
C ASN A 117 63.18 -21.20 -8.65
N SER A 118 62.13 -20.45 -8.46
CA SER A 118 61.39 -19.79 -9.53
C SER A 118 61.20 -18.34 -9.16
N SER A 119 62.05 -17.49 -9.74
CA SER A 119 61.93 -16.03 -9.74
C SER A 119 60.67 -15.62 -10.50
N THR A 120 59.52 -15.74 -9.86
CA THR A 120 58.26 -15.20 -10.36
C THR A 120 57.79 -14.16 -9.36
N SER A 121 58.23 -12.92 -9.57
CA SER A 121 57.56 -11.72 -9.07
C SER A 121 56.18 -11.61 -9.74
N ALA A 122 55.29 -12.54 -9.43
CA ALA A 122 53.90 -12.46 -9.82
C ALA A 122 53.26 -11.47 -8.85
N THR A 123 53.14 -10.21 -9.25
CA THR A 123 52.18 -9.31 -8.62
C THR A 123 50.80 -9.89 -8.89
N VAL A 124 50.32 -10.73 -7.97
CA VAL A 124 48.96 -11.25 -7.98
C VAL A 124 48.05 -10.08 -7.63
N HIS A 125 47.71 -9.28 -8.64
CA HIS A 125 46.55 -8.41 -8.56
C HIS A 125 45.33 -9.33 -8.71
N PRO A 126 44.55 -9.60 -7.64
CA PRO A 126 43.30 -10.32 -7.80
C PRO A 126 42.40 -9.49 -8.72
N HIS A 127 42.06 -10.03 -9.88
CA HIS A 127 41.09 -9.41 -10.76
C HIS A 127 39.71 -9.53 -10.08
N PHE A 128 39.33 -8.47 -9.36
CA PHE A 128 38.06 -8.39 -8.66
C PHE A 128 36.97 -8.01 -9.64
N ALA A 129 36.36 -9.02 -10.26
CA ALA A 129 35.12 -8.85 -11.00
C ALA A 129 33.98 -9.45 -10.17
N PRO A 130 33.07 -8.64 -9.60
CA PRO A 130 31.91 -9.17 -8.91
C PRO A 130 31.14 -10.06 -9.88
N THR A 131 30.86 -11.30 -9.47
CA THR A 131 30.06 -12.26 -10.24
C THR A 131 28.73 -11.61 -10.65
N THR A 132 28.35 -11.74 -11.92
CA THR A 132 27.15 -11.10 -12.47
C THR A 132 25.90 -11.41 -11.63
N ASP A 133 25.79 -12.63 -11.12
CA ASP A 133 24.70 -13.12 -10.28
C ASP A 133 24.60 -12.37 -8.94
N ALA A 134 25.73 -11.96 -8.36
CA ALA A 134 25.74 -11.21 -7.10
C ALA A 134 25.15 -9.81 -7.26
N ARG A 135 25.37 -9.17 -8.41
CA ARG A 135 24.81 -7.84 -8.69
C ARG A 135 23.29 -7.90 -8.88
N TRP A 136 22.80 -8.92 -9.60
CA TRP A 136 21.36 -9.10 -9.82
C TRP A 136 20.61 -9.38 -8.52
N ILE A 137 21.13 -10.26 -7.67
CA ILE A 137 20.48 -10.62 -6.39
C ILE A 137 20.39 -9.40 -5.47
N ASN A 138 21.51 -8.69 -5.30
CA ASN A 138 21.50 -7.47 -4.48
C ASN A 138 20.60 -6.40 -5.09
N GLY A 139 20.62 -6.22 -6.41
CA GLY A 139 19.70 -5.31 -7.10
C GLY A 139 18.23 -5.63 -6.83
N LEU A 140 17.83 -6.89 -6.93
CA LEU A 140 16.46 -7.34 -6.63
C LEU A 140 16.07 -7.09 -5.16
N TRP A 141 16.98 -7.34 -4.22
CA TRP A 141 16.71 -7.09 -2.81
C TRP A 141 16.66 -5.61 -2.45
N PHE A 142 17.60 -4.79 -2.93
CA PHE A 142 17.56 -3.34 -2.72
C PHE A 142 16.32 -2.71 -3.35
N THR A 143 15.94 -3.13 -4.56
CA THR A 143 14.71 -2.65 -5.20
C THR A 143 13.46 -3.08 -4.42
N SER A 144 13.41 -4.32 -3.92
CA SER A 144 12.31 -4.76 -3.05
C SER A 144 12.22 -3.97 -1.75
N LEU A 145 13.35 -3.66 -1.11
CA LEU A 145 13.39 -2.84 0.10
C LEU A 145 12.89 -1.43 -0.20
N MET A 146 13.37 -0.84 -1.28
CA MET A 146 13.02 0.52 -1.63
C MET A 146 11.54 0.66 -1.97
N LEU A 147 10.96 -0.32 -2.68
CA LEU A 147 9.52 -0.37 -2.93
C LEU A 147 8.73 -0.46 -1.62
N ALA A 148 9.15 -1.29 -0.65
CA ALA A 148 8.48 -1.39 0.64
C ALA A 148 8.55 -0.08 1.45
N LEU A 149 9.68 0.62 1.41
CA LEU A 149 9.83 1.94 2.05
C LEU A 149 8.99 3.01 1.37
N ILE A 150 8.92 3.02 0.03
CA ILE A 150 8.04 3.92 -0.72
C ILE A 150 6.57 3.67 -0.36
N VAL A 151 6.14 2.40 -0.32
CA VAL A 151 4.78 2.03 0.10
C VAL A 151 4.50 2.51 1.52
N SER A 152 5.44 2.31 2.46
CA SER A 152 5.31 2.79 3.84
C SER A 152 5.15 4.31 3.91
N LEU A 153 6.02 5.06 3.23
CA LEU A 153 5.97 6.53 3.20
C LEU A 153 4.65 7.04 2.64
N LEU A 154 4.23 6.51 1.49
CA LEU A 154 2.98 6.91 0.84
C LEU A 154 1.76 6.49 1.66
N ALA A 155 1.77 5.33 2.32
CA ALA A 155 0.70 4.90 3.21
C ALA A 155 0.53 5.84 4.42
N ILE A 156 1.63 6.34 4.99
CA ILE A 156 1.59 7.37 6.05
C ILE A 156 0.98 8.66 5.51
N LEU A 157 1.37 9.09 4.30
CA LEU A 157 0.84 10.31 3.70
C LEU A 157 -0.67 10.24 3.46
N VAL A 158 -1.16 9.13 2.89
CA VAL A 158 -2.60 8.92 2.70
C VAL A 158 -3.33 8.90 4.04
N LYS A 159 -2.77 8.27 5.07
CA LYS A 159 -3.32 8.32 6.42
C LYS A 159 -3.47 9.75 6.94
N GLN A 160 -2.46 10.60 6.75
CA GLN A 160 -2.52 12.00 7.14
C GLN A 160 -3.66 12.73 6.42
N TRP A 161 -3.86 12.46 5.13
CA TRP A 161 -4.98 13.01 4.36
C TRP A 161 -6.34 12.55 4.91
N MET A 162 -6.48 11.28 5.29
CA MET A 162 -7.71 10.75 5.89
C MET A 162 -8.02 11.39 7.25
N VAL A 163 -7.01 11.59 8.09
CA VAL A 163 -7.16 12.30 9.36
C VAL A 163 -7.61 13.74 9.12
N GLN A 164 -7.03 14.42 8.13
CA GLN A 164 -7.45 15.77 7.78
C GLN A 164 -8.88 15.81 7.24
N TYR A 165 -9.25 14.87 6.36
CA TYR A 165 -10.60 14.76 5.82
C TYR A 165 -11.65 14.57 6.91
N THR A 166 -11.41 13.63 7.83
CA THR A 166 -12.34 13.38 8.96
C THR A 166 -12.41 14.56 9.93
N SER A 167 -11.30 15.26 10.17
CA SER A 167 -11.28 16.50 10.94
C SER A 167 -12.16 17.59 10.30
N LEU A 168 -12.03 17.79 8.98
CA LEU A 168 -12.87 18.74 8.23
C LEU A 168 -14.35 18.36 8.24
N MET A 169 -14.65 17.06 8.28
CA MET A 169 -16.01 16.54 8.34
C MET A 169 -16.68 16.79 9.70
N ARG A 170 -15.92 16.59 10.78
CA ARG A 170 -16.38 16.83 12.17
C ARG A 170 -16.41 18.30 12.55
N SER A 171 -15.71 19.15 11.79
CA SER A 171 -15.70 20.59 12.02
C SER A 171 -17.10 21.18 11.80
N SER A 172 -17.60 21.90 12.81
CA SER A 172 -18.89 22.58 12.74
C SER A 172 -18.92 23.55 11.56
N ALA A 173 -19.80 23.28 10.60
CA ALA A 173 -20.19 24.26 9.61
C ALA A 173 -21.47 24.91 10.14
N GLY A 174 -21.44 26.22 10.38
CA GLY A 174 -22.52 26.92 11.07
C GLY A 174 -23.94 26.70 10.52
N ASP A 175 -24.08 26.22 9.28
CA ASP A 175 -25.34 25.81 8.66
C ASP A 175 -25.20 24.41 7.98
N ALA A 176 -26.25 23.59 8.01
CA ALA A 176 -26.25 22.24 7.42
C ALA A 176 -26.03 22.23 5.90
N LYS A 177 -26.57 23.22 5.18
CA LYS A 177 -26.35 23.39 3.73
C LYS A 177 -24.89 23.63 3.40
N ARG A 178 -24.20 24.46 4.18
CA ARG A 178 -22.78 24.77 3.98
C ARG A 178 -21.91 23.55 4.23
N TRP A 179 -22.26 22.77 5.26
CA TRP A 179 -21.63 21.47 5.49
C TRP A 179 -21.79 20.55 4.28
N ALA A 180 -23.02 20.39 3.78
CA ALA A 180 -23.31 19.50 2.66
C ALA A 180 -22.57 19.89 1.37
N CYS A 181 -22.50 21.19 1.05
CA CYS A 181 -21.71 21.66 -0.09
C CYS A 181 -20.21 21.37 0.08
N ARG A 182 -19.66 21.56 1.29
CA ARG A 182 -18.26 21.24 1.59
C ARG A 182 -18.01 19.74 1.45
N HIS A 183 -18.87 18.92 2.03
CA HIS A 183 -18.82 17.46 1.92
C HIS A 183 -18.77 17.05 0.45
N PHE A 184 -19.71 17.54 -0.36
CA PHE A 184 -19.81 17.20 -1.77
C PHE A 184 -18.53 17.55 -2.53
N ALA A 185 -17.99 18.76 -2.34
CA ALA A 185 -16.73 19.19 -2.94
C ALA A 185 -15.53 18.33 -2.49
N LEU A 186 -15.45 17.96 -1.21
CA LEU A 186 -14.40 17.08 -0.72
C LEU A 186 -14.52 15.67 -1.29
N ARG A 187 -15.74 15.12 -1.36
CA ARG A 187 -16.00 13.78 -1.91
C ARG A 187 -15.67 13.71 -3.40
N ASP A 188 -16.05 14.74 -4.14
CA ASP A 188 -15.68 14.89 -5.56
C ASP A 188 -14.17 14.98 -5.73
N GLY A 189 -13.49 15.73 -4.86
CA GLY A 189 -12.03 15.76 -4.78
C GLY A 189 -11.41 14.39 -4.53
N LEU A 190 -11.90 13.62 -3.55
CA LEU A 190 -11.41 12.26 -3.27
C LEU A 190 -11.57 11.32 -4.47
N SER A 191 -12.68 11.43 -5.20
CA SER A 191 -12.96 10.65 -6.40
C SER A 191 -12.04 11.05 -7.56
N THR A 192 -11.90 12.35 -7.80
CA THR A 192 -11.06 12.90 -8.88
C THR A 192 -9.58 12.58 -8.68
N TRP A 193 -9.11 12.59 -7.44
CA TRP A 193 -7.74 12.21 -7.08
C TRP A 193 -7.52 10.69 -7.03
N GLY A 194 -8.58 9.88 -7.10
CA GLY A 194 -8.47 8.43 -7.15
C GLY A 194 -7.85 7.81 -5.89
N ILE A 195 -8.29 8.22 -4.70
CA ILE A 195 -7.75 7.68 -3.44
C ILE A 195 -7.92 6.16 -3.32
N GLU A 196 -9.11 5.65 -3.66
CA GLU A 196 -9.38 4.21 -3.57
C GLU A 196 -8.49 3.36 -4.50
N PRO A 197 -8.29 3.72 -5.80
CA PRO A 197 -7.32 3.02 -6.64
C PRO A 197 -5.88 3.24 -6.19
N PHE A 198 -5.56 4.40 -5.63
CA PHE A 198 -4.22 4.66 -5.09
C PHE A 198 -3.87 3.73 -3.91
N ILE A 199 -4.78 3.56 -2.94
CA ILE A 199 -4.61 2.61 -1.82
C ILE A 199 -4.46 1.18 -2.33
N SER A 200 -5.22 0.81 -3.35
CA SER A 200 -5.12 -0.53 -3.95
C SER A 200 -3.79 -0.73 -4.66
N LEU A 201 -3.27 0.29 -5.37
CA LEU A 201 -1.97 0.28 -6.02
C LEU A 201 -0.82 0.12 -5.01
N LEU A 202 -0.90 0.78 -3.85
CA LEU A 202 0.07 0.62 -2.75
C LEU A 202 0.23 -0.85 -2.33
N ALA A 203 -0.88 -1.57 -2.22
CA ALA A 203 -0.86 -2.99 -1.87
C ALA A 203 -0.20 -3.83 -2.98
N VAL A 204 -0.48 -3.52 -4.25
CA VAL A 204 0.15 -4.19 -5.40
C VAL A 204 1.66 -3.97 -5.40
N LEU A 205 2.14 -2.74 -5.19
CA LEU A 205 3.57 -2.44 -5.12
C LEU A 205 4.26 -3.26 -4.03
N LEU A 206 3.59 -3.43 -2.88
CA LEU A 206 4.11 -4.22 -1.77
C LEU A 206 4.18 -5.72 -2.09
N HIS A 207 3.17 -6.25 -2.79
CA HIS A 207 3.23 -7.63 -3.31
C HIS A 207 4.35 -7.81 -4.34
N ILE A 208 4.52 -6.85 -5.26
CA ILE A 208 5.62 -6.88 -6.23
C ILE A 208 6.96 -6.92 -5.49
N ALA A 209 7.16 -6.09 -4.46
CA ALA A 209 8.36 -6.12 -3.62
C ALA A 209 8.59 -7.49 -2.99
N LEU A 210 7.54 -8.11 -2.45
CA LEU A 210 7.61 -9.46 -1.85
C LEU A 210 8.03 -10.53 -2.88
N PHE A 211 7.43 -10.54 -4.06
CA PHE A 211 7.78 -11.50 -5.11
C PHE A 211 9.20 -11.29 -5.62
N LEU A 212 9.63 -10.03 -5.76
CA LEU A 212 11.00 -9.69 -6.14
C LEU A 212 12.02 -10.20 -5.11
N PHE A 213 11.68 -10.09 -3.82
CA PHE A 213 12.47 -10.69 -2.74
C PHE A 213 12.53 -12.21 -2.83
N PHE A 214 11.41 -12.91 -3.09
CA PHE A 214 11.41 -14.36 -3.24
C PHE A 214 12.29 -14.84 -4.40
N VAL A 215 12.29 -14.13 -5.52
CA VAL A 215 13.20 -14.42 -6.64
C VAL A 215 14.66 -14.29 -6.18
N GLY A 216 15.00 -13.22 -5.48
CA GLY A 216 16.34 -13.05 -4.90
C GLY A 216 16.69 -14.11 -3.84
N LEU A 217 15.71 -14.55 -3.04
CA LEU A 217 15.89 -15.58 -2.01
C LEU A 217 16.18 -16.95 -2.61
N VAL A 218 15.39 -17.38 -3.59
CA VAL A 218 15.59 -18.66 -4.29
C VAL A 218 16.96 -18.69 -4.96
N THR A 219 17.32 -17.61 -5.66
CA THR A 219 18.62 -17.52 -6.34
C THR A 219 19.80 -17.46 -5.35
N PHE A 220 19.63 -16.84 -4.18
CA PHE A 220 20.61 -16.86 -3.09
C PHE A 220 20.80 -18.28 -2.52
N LEU A 221 19.71 -18.99 -2.23
CA LEU A 221 19.74 -20.32 -1.62
C LEU A 221 20.42 -21.37 -2.52
N ARG A 222 20.39 -21.18 -3.85
CA ARG A 222 21.13 -22.03 -4.80
C ARG A 222 22.62 -22.15 -4.46
N SER A 223 23.23 -21.09 -3.93
CA SER A 223 24.65 -21.08 -3.58
C SER A 223 24.96 -21.64 -2.18
N LEU A 224 23.95 -21.85 -1.33
CA LEU A 224 24.14 -22.37 0.03
C LEU A 224 23.95 -23.87 0.10
N ASP A 225 22.81 -24.37 -0.38
CA ASP A 225 22.49 -25.79 -0.32
C ASP A 225 21.41 -26.17 -1.36
N SER A 226 21.60 -27.32 -2.00
CA SER A 226 20.70 -27.79 -3.06
C SER A 226 19.34 -28.26 -2.52
N ILE A 227 19.30 -28.84 -1.32
CA ILE A 227 18.04 -29.33 -0.72
C ILE A 227 17.18 -28.14 -0.31
N ILE A 228 17.74 -27.17 0.41
CA ILE A 228 17.04 -25.96 0.85
C ILE A 228 16.54 -25.15 -0.35
N PHE A 229 17.32 -25.11 -1.43
CA PHE A 229 16.93 -24.48 -2.69
C PHE A 229 15.65 -25.10 -3.29
N TYR A 230 15.59 -26.42 -3.46
CA TYR A 230 14.40 -27.08 -4.02
C TYR A 230 13.16 -26.89 -3.13
N VAL A 231 13.33 -26.98 -1.81
CA VAL A 231 12.24 -26.73 -0.86
C VAL A 231 11.72 -25.29 -0.99
N SER A 232 12.61 -24.30 -1.06
CA SER A 232 12.22 -22.89 -1.25
C SER A 232 11.51 -22.66 -2.56
N ILE A 233 11.94 -23.30 -3.67
CA ILE A 233 11.26 -23.19 -4.96
C ILE A 233 9.83 -23.70 -4.87
N VAL A 234 9.63 -24.87 -4.28
CA VAL A 234 8.29 -25.48 -4.17
C VAL A 234 7.37 -24.57 -3.34
N MET A 235 7.87 -24.04 -2.21
CA MET A 235 7.12 -23.11 -1.36
C MET A 235 6.78 -21.80 -2.08
N SER A 236 7.74 -21.19 -2.78
CA SER A 236 7.51 -19.96 -3.55
C SER A 236 6.54 -20.18 -4.71
N ALA A 237 6.65 -21.30 -5.43
CA ALA A 237 5.77 -21.64 -6.55
C ALA A 237 4.33 -21.92 -6.08
N ALA A 238 4.15 -22.64 -4.97
CA ALA A 238 2.84 -22.88 -4.38
C ALA A 238 2.17 -21.58 -3.91
N THR A 239 2.96 -20.66 -3.33
CA THR A 239 2.45 -19.35 -2.91
C THR A 239 2.04 -18.50 -4.12
N ALA A 240 2.88 -18.46 -5.16
CA ALA A 240 2.60 -17.72 -6.38
C ALA A 240 1.37 -18.26 -7.13
N SER A 241 1.21 -19.59 -7.19
CA SER A 241 0.05 -20.21 -7.83
C SER A 241 -1.25 -19.93 -7.07
N PHE A 242 -1.22 -19.99 -5.73
CA PHE A 242 -2.36 -19.62 -4.89
C PHE A 242 -2.75 -18.15 -5.06
N TYR A 243 -1.76 -17.25 -5.06
CA TYR A 243 -1.98 -15.81 -5.29
C TYR A 243 -2.58 -15.52 -6.66
N LEU A 244 -2.03 -16.12 -7.73
CA LEU A 244 -2.52 -15.94 -9.08
C LEU A 244 -3.94 -16.49 -9.23
N THR A 245 -4.20 -17.69 -8.69
CA THR A 245 -5.54 -18.29 -8.70
C THR A 245 -6.54 -17.40 -7.97
N SER A 246 -6.18 -16.87 -6.79
CA SER A 246 -7.04 -15.98 -6.02
C SER A 246 -7.35 -14.67 -6.73
N THR A 247 -6.41 -14.17 -7.54
CA THR A 247 -6.55 -12.93 -8.32
C THR A 247 -7.36 -13.13 -9.60
N VAL A 248 -7.21 -14.28 -10.27
CA VAL A 248 -7.88 -14.59 -11.55
C VAL A 248 -9.26 -15.22 -11.35
N ALA A 249 -9.48 -16.02 -10.29
CA ALA A 249 -10.76 -16.68 -10.05
C ALA A 249 -11.98 -15.73 -10.02
N PRO A 250 -11.89 -14.51 -9.47
CA PRO A 250 -12.94 -13.50 -9.53
C PRO A 250 -13.29 -12.99 -10.94
N MET A 251 -12.38 -13.11 -11.91
CA MET A 251 -12.64 -12.74 -13.32
C MET A 251 -13.46 -13.82 -14.04
N ILE A 252 -13.37 -15.07 -13.58
CA ILE A 252 -14.04 -16.21 -14.19
C ILE A 252 -15.42 -16.44 -13.55
N TRP A 253 -15.51 -16.24 -12.22
CA TRP A 253 -16.73 -16.47 -11.45
C TRP A 253 -17.13 -15.21 -10.66
N THR A 254 -18.30 -14.68 -11.01
CA THR A 254 -18.87 -13.46 -10.41
C THR A 254 -19.22 -13.59 -8.92
N ALA A 255 -19.41 -14.82 -8.42
CA ALA A 255 -19.74 -15.12 -7.02
C ALA A 255 -18.53 -15.48 -6.13
N CYS A 256 -17.29 -15.29 -6.62
CA CYS A 256 -16.09 -15.66 -5.87
C CYS A 256 -15.86 -14.80 -4.62
N PRO A 257 -15.51 -15.41 -3.46
CA PRO A 257 -15.22 -14.69 -2.22
C PRO A 257 -13.89 -13.92 -2.28
N SER A 258 -12.99 -14.25 -3.21
CA SER A 258 -11.67 -13.61 -3.36
C SER A 258 -11.68 -12.30 -4.16
N ARG A 259 -12.85 -11.66 -4.35
CA ARG A 259 -12.94 -10.37 -5.06
C ARG A 259 -12.13 -9.30 -4.35
N THR A 260 -11.02 -8.90 -4.95
CA THR A 260 -10.18 -7.80 -4.46
C THR A 260 -10.74 -6.44 -4.93
N PRO A 261 -10.46 -5.35 -4.20
CA PRO A 261 -10.90 -4.01 -4.60
C PRO A 261 -10.38 -3.59 -5.99
N LEU A 262 -9.21 -4.11 -6.39
CA LEU A 262 -8.63 -3.91 -7.73
C LEU A 262 -9.54 -4.40 -8.85
N LEU A 263 -10.21 -5.55 -8.67
CA LEU A 263 -11.10 -6.07 -9.71
C LEU A 263 -12.36 -5.23 -9.87
N ARG A 264 -12.93 -4.71 -8.77
CA ARG A 264 -14.09 -3.79 -8.84
C ARG A 264 -13.77 -2.52 -9.61
N GLN A 265 -12.52 -2.06 -9.56
CA GLN A 265 -12.09 -0.85 -10.28
C GLN A 265 -11.93 -1.11 -11.78
N LEU A 266 -11.48 -2.30 -12.19
CA LEU A 266 -11.39 -2.69 -13.59
C LEU A 266 -12.76 -2.96 -14.25
N GLU A 267 -13.78 -3.32 -13.46
CA GLU A 267 -15.15 -3.55 -13.94
C GLU A 267 -15.93 -2.23 -14.17
N ASN A 268 -15.46 -1.11 -13.61
CA ASN A 268 -16.11 0.21 -13.68
C ASN A 268 -15.48 1.17 -14.71
N VAL A 269 -14.54 0.70 -15.53
CA VAL A 269 -13.91 1.43 -16.66
C VAL A 269 -14.45 0.89 -17.97
#